data_AF-A0A2V7YNF0-F1
#
_entry.id   AF-A0A2V7YNF0-F1
#
_cell.length_a   1.000
_cell.length_b   1.000
_cell.length_c   1.000
_cell.angle_alpha   90.00
_cell.angle_beta   90.00
_cell.angle_gamma   90.00
#
_symmetry.space_group_name_H-M   'P 1'
#
loop_
_entity.id
_entity.type
_entity.pdbx_description
1 polymer ?
#
loop_
_entity_poly.entity_id
_entity_poly.type
_entity_poly.pdbx_seq_one_letter_code
_entity_poly.pdbx_strand_id
1 'polypeptide(L)'
;MHVLIFVAQTLLSVPQQDLFMSQAAGTSRNPPSAPMSMVMLQSGKWSVMLHGQAFLNHTNDSGPRGGEKTFSTNWFMASASQPLMGGTIGLRTMLSLEPATISNRSYPELFQTGETAFGKQLIDAQHPHDFFMELAAEYIYKNVYIYAAPVGDPAIGPVAFPHRASAAELPQAPITHHILDSTHISFNVVTVGAVWNLLTIEGSAFHGHEPDENRWNIDGG
;
A
#
# COMPACT_ATOMS: atom_id res chain seq x y z
N MET A 1 -8.81 -16.37 -8.06
CA MET A 1 -7.73 -15.71 -8.85
C MET A 1 -8.40 -14.76 -9.81
N HIS A 2 -8.26 -13.46 -9.58
CA HIS A 2 -8.81 -12.42 -10.46
C HIS A 2 -7.73 -12.04 -11.47
N VAL A 3 -8.12 -11.74 -12.71
CA VAL A 3 -7.23 -11.21 -13.76
C VAL A 3 -7.91 -10.00 -14.38
N LEU A 4 -7.26 -8.84 -14.32
CA LEU A 4 -7.76 -7.61 -14.92
C LEU A 4 -6.65 -6.88 -15.68
N ILE A 5 -7.05 -6.15 -16.73
CA ILE A 5 -6.17 -5.32 -17.57
C ILE A 5 -6.60 -3.87 -17.40
N PHE A 6 -5.64 -3.00 -17.08
CA PHE A 6 -5.82 -1.57 -16.91
C PHE A 6 -4.97 -0.79 -17.90
N VAL A 7 -5.52 0.35 -18.30
CA VAL A 7 -4.87 1.31 -19.19
C VAL A 7 -4.92 2.66 -18.51
N ALA A 8 -3.75 3.20 -18.16
CA ALA A 8 -3.60 4.49 -17.52
C ALA A 8 -2.83 5.47 -18.42
N GLN A 9 -3.26 6.72 -18.46
CA GLN A 9 -2.54 7.78 -19.14
C GLN A 9 -1.58 8.47 -18.16
N THR A 10 -0.29 8.44 -18.44
CA THR A 10 0.76 9.12 -17.67
C THR A 10 1.01 10.49 -18.30
N LEU A 11 0.95 11.58 -17.53
CA LEU A 11 1.02 12.95 -18.07
C LEU A 11 2.45 13.41 -18.43
N LEU A 12 3.49 12.66 -18.05
CA LEU A 12 4.90 12.96 -18.35
C LEU A 12 5.69 11.66 -18.56
N SER A 13 6.69 11.70 -19.45
CA SER A 13 7.66 10.61 -19.64
C SER A 13 8.56 10.51 -18.40
N VAL A 14 8.45 9.42 -17.65
CA VAL A 14 9.30 9.14 -16.49
C VAL A 14 10.50 8.28 -16.94
N PRO A 15 11.76 8.71 -16.72
CA PRO A 15 12.94 7.88 -16.99
C PRO A 15 12.85 6.50 -16.32
N GLN A 16 13.47 5.47 -16.90
CA GLN A 16 13.37 4.09 -16.38
C GLN A 16 13.79 3.96 -14.91
N GLN A 17 14.85 4.65 -14.50
CA GLN A 17 15.32 4.69 -13.11
C GLN A 17 14.36 5.40 -12.17
N ASP A 18 13.56 6.31 -12.70
CA ASP A 18 12.54 7.03 -11.95
C ASP A 18 11.20 6.28 -11.91
N LEU A 19 11.00 5.28 -12.78
CA LEU A 19 9.75 4.51 -12.84
C LEU A 19 9.45 3.84 -11.50
N PHE A 20 10.42 3.05 -10.99
CA PHE A 20 10.33 2.40 -9.68
C PHE A 20 10.13 3.43 -8.56
N MET A 21 10.86 4.54 -8.62
CA MET A 21 10.84 5.59 -7.60
C MET A 21 9.58 6.48 -7.66
N SER A 22 8.85 6.45 -8.77
CA SER A 22 7.62 7.23 -8.97
C SER A 22 6.35 6.52 -8.49
N GLN A 23 6.45 5.24 -8.14
CA GLN A 23 5.34 4.45 -7.63
C GLN A 23 5.11 4.75 -6.14
N ALA A 24 3.84 4.96 -5.78
CA ALA A 24 3.41 5.26 -4.43
C ALA A 24 2.91 4.02 -3.68
N ALA A 25 2.17 3.15 -4.37
CA ALA A 25 1.61 1.90 -3.85
C ALA A 25 1.49 0.93 -5.02
N GLY A 26 2.05 -0.27 -4.95
CA GLY A 26 2.05 -1.18 -6.11
C GLY A 26 2.70 -0.53 -7.33
N THR A 27 1.96 -0.42 -8.43
CA THR A 27 2.37 0.31 -9.64
C THR A 27 1.69 1.68 -9.77
N SER A 28 0.80 2.03 -8.84
CA SER A 28 0.06 3.30 -8.76
C SER A 28 0.96 4.47 -8.37
N ARG A 29 0.57 5.71 -8.71
CA ARG A 29 1.42 6.91 -8.52
C ARG A 29 0.63 8.11 -8.02
N ASN A 30 1.27 8.93 -7.20
CA ASN A 30 0.78 10.27 -6.90
C ASN A 30 1.02 11.23 -8.09
N PRO A 31 0.30 12.37 -8.15
CA PRO A 31 0.64 13.45 -9.07
C PRO A 31 2.09 13.92 -8.87
N PRO A 32 2.85 14.21 -9.94
CA PRO A 32 4.23 14.67 -9.83
C PRO A 32 4.41 15.96 -9.00
N SER A 33 3.36 16.77 -8.88
CA SER A 33 3.35 18.01 -8.08
C SER A 33 3.24 17.77 -6.58
N ALA A 34 3.07 16.52 -6.13
CA ALA A 34 2.93 16.15 -4.73
C ALA A 34 3.98 15.08 -4.34
N PRO A 35 5.27 15.45 -4.31
CA PRO A 35 6.33 14.52 -3.95
C PRO A 35 6.20 14.06 -2.49
N MET A 36 6.48 12.78 -2.24
CA MET A 36 6.51 12.22 -0.89
C MET A 36 7.82 12.59 -0.18
N SER A 37 7.76 12.87 1.11
CA SER A 37 8.94 13.16 1.93
C SER A 37 9.63 11.85 2.31
N MET A 38 10.78 11.56 1.69
CA MET A 38 11.46 10.27 1.81
C MET A 38 12.95 10.46 2.07
N VAL A 39 13.54 9.52 2.81
CA VAL A 39 14.99 9.46 2.99
C VAL A 39 15.58 8.60 1.88
N MET A 40 16.43 9.21 1.06
CA MET A 40 17.15 8.54 -0.02
C MET A 40 18.59 8.29 0.41
N LEU A 41 19.02 7.03 0.34
CA LEU A 41 20.37 6.58 0.66
C LEU A 41 20.99 5.88 -0.55
N GLN A 42 22.30 6.03 -0.71
CA GLN A 42 23.06 5.31 -1.73
C GLN A 42 24.07 4.39 -1.05
N SER A 43 24.06 3.10 -1.41
CA SER A 43 25.04 2.11 -0.93
C SER A 43 25.59 1.31 -2.12
N GLY A 44 26.75 1.75 -2.62
CA GLY A 44 27.31 1.21 -3.86
C GLY A 44 26.34 1.38 -5.02
N LYS A 45 25.91 0.25 -5.61
CA LYS A 45 24.93 0.23 -6.72
C LYS A 45 23.48 0.36 -6.27
N TRP A 46 23.21 0.23 -4.96
CA TRP A 46 21.86 0.28 -4.43
C TRP A 46 21.43 1.70 -4.13
N SER A 47 20.28 2.08 -4.67
CA SER A 47 19.48 3.22 -4.23
C SER A 47 18.42 2.71 -3.28
N VAL A 48 18.47 3.19 -2.03
CA VAL A 48 17.55 2.79 -0.96
C VAL A 48 16.65 3.97 -0.62
N MET A 49 15.36 3.71 -0.47
CA MET A 49 14.38 4.68 -0.02
C MET A 49 13.75 4.18 1.27
N LEU A 50 13.69 5.06 2.26
CA LEU A 50 12.97 4.84 3.51
C LEU A 50 11.88 5.90 3.64
N HIS A 51 10.67 5.47 3.96
CA HIS A 51 9.51 6.32 4.18
C HIS A 51 8.68 5.70 5.30
N GLY A 52 7.99 6.51 6.07
CA GLY A 52 7.22 5.99 7.19
C GLY A 52 6.51 7.08 7.93
N GLN A 53 5.53 6.63 8.70
CA GLN A 53 4.71 7.50 9.51
C GLN A 53 4.27 6.75 10.76
N ALA A 54 4.16 7.50 11.86
CA ALA A 54 3.57 7.01 13.08
C ALA A 54 2.82 8.15 13.76
N PHE A 55 1.59 7.88 14.15
CA PHE A 55 0.77 8.77 14.96
C PHE A 55 0.48 8.13 16.30
N LEU A 56 0.39 8.95 17.34
CA LEU A 56 -0.22 8.57 18.61
C LEU A 56 -1.60 9.23 18.66
N ASN A 57 -2.63 8.41 18.64
CA ASN A 57 -4.01 8.84 18.54
C ASN A 57 -4.72 8.67 19.88
N HIS A 58 -5.62 9.59 20.18
CA HIS A 58 -6.62 9.45 21.23
C HIS A 58 -7.97 9.89 20.66
N THR A 59 -8.91 8.96 20.57
CA THR A 59 -10.30 9.23 20.16
C THR A 59 -11.20 9.26 21.39
N ASN A 60 -12.21 10.11 21.36
CA ASN A 60 -13.26 10.21 22.38
C ASN A 60 -14.56 10.66 21.68
N ASP A 61 -15.20 9.70 21.03
CA ASP A 61 -16.42 9.94 20.27
C ASP A 61 -17.65 9.79 21.18
N SER A 62 -18.53 10.80 21.16
CA SER A 62 -19.73 10.82 22.01
C SER A 62 -20.91 10.03 21.44
N GLY A 63 -21.84 9.64 22.30
CA GLY A 63 -23.13 9.03 21.91
C GLY A 63 -23.11 7.50 21.86
N PRO A 64 -24.24 6.85 21.54
CA PRO A 64 -24.40 5.40 21.67
C PRO A 64 -23.50 4.55 20.75
N ARG A 65 -22.97 5.16 19.68
CA ARG A 65 -22.08 4.53 18.69
C ARG A 65 -20.60 4.94 18.87
N GLY A 66 -20.35 5.89 19.77
CA GLY A 66 -19.01 6.42 20.01
C GLY A 66 -18.17 5.52 20.91
N GLY A 67 -16.88 5.83 20.99
CA GLY A 67 -15.94 5.10 21.84
C GLY A 67 -14.72 5.95 22.16
N GLU A 68 -14.00 5.55 23.20
CA GLU A 68 -12.76 6.18 23.61
C GLU A 68 -11.60 5.20 23.47
N LYS A 69 -10.49 5.63 22.86
CA LYS A 69 -9.30 4.79 22.76
C LYS A 69 -8.03 5.58 22.50
N THR A 70 -6.95 5.16 23.15
CA THR A 70 -5.58 5.53 22.78
C THR A 70 -4.91 4.41 22.00
N PHE A 71 -4.35 4.71 20.84
CA PHE A 71 -3.74 3.74 19.93
C PHE A 71 -2.72 4.43 19.01
N SER A 72 -2.01 3.66 18.17
CA SER A 72 -1.08 4.24 17.21
C SER A 72 -1.32 3.66 15.82
N THR A 73 -1.59 4.53 14.85
CA THR A 73 -1.58 4.17 13.43
C THR A 73 -0.21 4.44 12.86
N ASN A 74 0.32 3.49 12.10
CA ASN A 74 1.70 3.54 11.63
C ASN A 74 1.97 2.60 10.47
N TRP A 75 2.95 3.00 9.68
CA TRP A 75 3.51 2.19 8.62
C TRP A 75 4.96 2.59 8.35
N PHE A 76 5.74 1.64 7.87
CA PHE A 76 7.12 1.86 7.45
C PHE A 76 7.36 1.16 6.14
N MET A 77 7.84 1.92 5.15
CA MET A 77 8.20 1.44 3.83
C MET A 77 9.71 1.53 3.64
N ALA A 78 10.29 0.46 3.11
CA ALA A 78 11.65 0.45 2.63
C ALA A 78 11.68 -0.12 1.21
N SER A 79 12.43 0.53 0.33
CA SER A 79 12.73 -0.02 -0.99
C SER A 79 14.21 0.06 -1.29
N ALA A 80 14.69 -0.85 -2.12
CA ALA A 80 16.05 -0.89 -2.59
C ALA A 80 16.06 -1.30 -4.06
N SER A 81 16.74 -0.54 -4.91
CA SER A 81 16.89 -0.87 -6.33
C SER A 81 18.34 -0.75 -6.79
N GLN A 82 18.70 -1.56 -7.79
CA GLN A 82 20.00 -1.45 -8.45
C GLN A 82 19.92 -1.93 -9.91
N PRO A 83 20.88 -1.51 -10.77
CA PRO A 83 21.02 -2.08 -12.09
C PRO A 83 21.37 -3.59 -12.03
N LEU A 84 20.67 -4.41 -12.81
CA LEU A 84 20.90 -5.85 -12.92
C LEU A 84 20.57 -6.33 -14.35
N MET A 85 21.47 -7.08 -15.00
CA MET A 85 21.24 -7.73 -16.30
C MET A 85 20.69 -6.82 -17.42
N GLY A 86 21.10 -5.54 -17.43
CA GLY A 86 20.62 -4.55 -18.42
C GLY A 86 19.26 -3.93 -18.09
N GLY A 87 18.65 -4.31 -16.96
CA GLY A 87 17.49 -3.66 -16.37
C GLY A 87 17.79 -3.14 -14.96
N THR A 88 16.72 -2.94 -14.19
CA THR A 88 16.75 -2.56 -12.76
C THR A 88 15.96 -3.61 -11.99
N ILE A 89 16.57 -4.16 -10.94
CA ILE A 89 15.85 -4.94 -9.93
C ILE A 89 15.52 -4.02 -8.76
N GLY A 90 14.29 -4.12 -8.28
CA GLY A 90 13.79 -3.41 -7.10
C GLY A 90 13.19 -4.40 -6.11
N LEU A 91 13.42 -4.15 -4.83
CA LEU A 91 12.80 -4.86 -3.72
C LEU A 91 12.04 -3.83 -2.89
N ARG A 92 10.85 -4.20 -2.40
CA ARG A 92 10.01 -3.34 -1.56
C ARG A 92 9.46 -4.12 -0.38
N THR A 93 9.31 -3.40 0.72
CA THR A 93 8.53 -3.87 1.86
C THR A 93 7.78 -2.71 2.49
N MET A 94 6.59 -3.02 3.00
CA MET A 94 5.81 -2.13 3.83
C MET A 94 5.33 -2.91 5.06
N LEU A 95 5.60 -2.37 6.25
CA LEU A 95 5.34 -3.01 7.53
C LEU A 95 4.50 -2.12 8.45
N SER A 96 3.70 -2.73 9.32
CA SER A 96 2.95 -2.03 10.37
C SER A 96 3.19 -2.63 11.74
N LEU A 97 3.24 -1.80 12.78
CA LEU A 97 3.17 -2.21 14.18
C LEU A 97 1.78 -1.99 14.79
N GLU A 98 0.78 -1.63 13.98
CA GLU A 98 -0.62 -1.51 14.43
C GLU A 98 -1.16 -2.75 15.17
N PRO A 99 -0.83 -3.99 14.77
CA PRO A 99 -1.26 -5.18 15.52
C PRO A 99 -0.77 -5.22 16.98
N ALA A 100 0.31 -4.51 17.30
CA ALA A 100 0.85 -4.41 18.66
C ALA A 100 0.27 -3.23 19.45
N THR A 101 -0.16 -2.16 18.77
CA THR A 101 -0.59 -0.91 19.40
C THR A 101 -2.11 -0.77 19.46
N ILE A 102 -2.84 -1.46 18.57
CA ILE A 102 -4.30 -1.43 18.49
C ILE A 102 -4.86 -2.67 19.20
N SER A 103 -5.18 -2.49 20.48
CA SER A 103 -5.78 -3.56 21.30
C SER A 103 -7.13 -4.04 20.76
N ASN A 104 -7.58 -5.25 21.10
CA ASN A 104 -8.90 -5.76 20.70
C ASN A 104 -9.21 -5.72 19.18
N ARG A 105 -8.18 -5.69 18.31
CA ARG A 105 -8.30 -5.76 16.84
C ARG A 105 -9.13 -4.64 16.18
N SER A 106 -9.40 -3.54 16.88
CA SER A 106 -10.10 -2.40 16.28
C SER A 106 -9.92 -1.11 17.07
N TYR A 107 -10.18 0.04 16.46
CA TYR A 107 -10.31 1.33 17.13
C TYR A 107 -11.59 2.05 16.69
N PRO A 108 -12.17 2.95 17.52
CA PRO A 108 -13.37 3.69 17.15
C PRO A 108 -13.12 4.61 15.95
N GLU A 109 -13.98 4.50 14.95
CA GLU A 109 -13.95 5.36 13.77
C GLU A 109 -15.36 5.41 13.16
N LEU A 110 -16.15 6.39 13.59
CA LEU A 110 -17.57 6.48 13.21
C LEU A 110 -17.78 6.43 11.69
N PHE A 111 -18.82 5.70 11.27
CA PHE A 111 -19.18 5.44 9.87
C PHE A 111 -18.25 4.51 9.08
N GLN A 112 -17.14 4.05 9.65
CA GLN A 112 -16.34 2.99 9.03
C GLN A 112 -17.06 1.66 9.03
N THR A 113 -16.83 0.90 7.96
CA THR A 113 -17.28 -0.49 7.80
C THR A 113 -16.25 -1.24 6.97
N GLY A 114 -16.00 -2.50 7.29
CA GLY A 114 -15.08 -3.36 6.55
C GLY A 114 -14.44 -4.39 7.47
N GLU A 115 -13.95 -5.49 6.90
CA GLU A 115 -13.30 -6.60 7.61
C GLU A 115 -14.03 -7.08 8.90
N THR A 116 -13.37 -7.92 9.69
CA THR A 116 -13.94 -8.46 10.93
C THR A 116 -12.99 -8.35 12.12
N ALA A 117 -13.58 -8.34 13.31
CA ALA A 117 -12.89 -8.61 14.58
C ALA A 117 -13.72 -9.59 15.42
N PHE A 118 -13.09 -10.67 15.87
CA PHE A 118 -13.70 -11.76 16.62
C PHE A 118 -14.90 -12.39 15.90
N GLY A 119 -14.80 -12.55 14.58
CA GLY A 119 -15.82 -13.13 13.71
C GLY A 119 -17.03 -12.22 13.47
N LYS A 120 -16.92 -10.93 13.80
CA LYS A 120 -17.99 -9.94 13.60
C LYS A 120 -17.50 -8.82 12.71
N GLN A 121 -18.34 -8.41 11.76
CA GLN A 121 -18.08 -7.25 10.93
C GLN A 121 -17.87 -6.00 11.78
N LEU A 122 -16.86 -5.21 11.44
CA LEU A 122 -16.66 -3.91 12.08
C LEU A 122 -17.67 -2.89 11.52
N ILE A 123 -18.29 -2.16 12.45
CA ILE A 123 -19.21 -1.05 12.18
C ILE A 123 -18.83 0.06 13.16
N ASP A 124 -18.64 1.28 12.65
CA ASP A 124 -18.15 2.43 13.43
C ASP A 124 -16.77 2.21 14.06
N ALA A 125 -15.99 1.34 13.44
CA ALA A 125 -14.67 0.96 13.90
C ALA A 125 -13.81 0.56 12.71
N GLN A 126 -12.50 0.70 12.89
CA GLN A 126 -11.52 0.28 11.90
C GLN A 126 -10.52 -0.69 12.49
N HIS A 127 -10.08 -1.65 11.67
CA HIS A 127 -9.10 -2.67 12.05
C HIS A 127 -7.67 -2.12 11.94
N PRO A 128 -6.69 -2.73 12.65
CA PRO A 128 -5.28 -2.51 12.35
C PRO A 128 -4.93 -3.06 10.97
N HIS A 129 -3.95 -2.44 10.31
CA HIS A 129 -3.25 -3.06 9.19
C HIS A 129 -2.50 -4.32 9.64
N ASP A 130 -2.25 -5.21 8.68
CA ASP A 130 -1.37 -6.36 8.89
C ASP A 130 0.09 -5.92 9.11
N PHE A 131 0.86 -6.75 9.82
CA PHE A 131 2.28 -6.50 10.03
C PHE A 131 3.04 -6.46 8.70
N PHE A 132 2.66 -7.31 7.73
CA PHE A 132 3.20 -7.32 6.37
C PHE A 132 2.15 -6.74 5.41
N MET A 133 2.28 -5.47 5.04
CA MET A 133 1.41 -4.83 4.05
C MET A 133 1.95 -4.96 2.63
N GLU A 134 3.28 -5.03 2.48
CA GLU A 134 3.91 -5.32 1.21
C GLU A 134 5.21 -6.10 1.40
N LEU A 135 5.42 -7.10 0.55
CA LEU A 135 6.70 -7.76 0.30
C LEU A 135 6.78 -8.05 -1.19
N ALA A 136 7.65 -7.35 -1.90
CA ALA A 136 7.64 -7.43 -3.36
C ALA A 136 9.01 -7.32 -4.00
N ALA A 137 9.10 -7.86 -5.22
CA ALA A 137 10.17 -7.62 -6.14
C ALA A 137 9.62 -7.11 -7.47
N GLU A 138 10.30 -6.14 -8.07
CA GLU A 138 10.00 -5.64 -9.40
C GLU A 138 11.25 -5.69 -10.27
N TYR A 139 11.11 -6.15 -11.51
CA TYR A 139 12.18 -6.08 -12.50
C TYR A 139 11.72 -5.26 -13.70
N ILE A 140 12.48 -4.21 -14.01
CA ILE A 140 12.20 -3.29 -15.12
C ILE A 140 13.27 -3.46 -16.18
N TYR A 141 12.88 -3.84 -17.39
CA TYR A 141 13.76 -3.91 -18.55
C TYR A 141 13.21 -3.08 -19.70
N LYS A 142 13.97 -2.05 -20.09
CA LYS A 142 13.54 -1.03 -21.04
C LYS A 142 12.24 -0.37 -20.57
N ASN A 143 11.14 -0.67 -21.23
CA ASN A 143 9.84 -0.10 -20.96
C ASN A 143 8.81 -1.14 -20.46
N VAL A 144 9.25 -2.36 -20.17
CA VAL A 144 8.43 -3.44 -19.63
C VAL A 144 8.86 -3.74 -18.20
N TYR A 145 7.91 -4.05 -17.34
CA TYR A 145 8.18 -4.45 -15.97
C TYR A 145 7.32 -5.65 -15.56
N ILE A 146 7.85 -6.39 -14.60
CA ILE A 146 7.14 -7.44 -13.87
C ILE A 146 7.29 -7.17 -12.37
N TYR A 147 6.16 -7.15 -11.67
CA TYR A 147 6.06 -7.02 -10.22
C TYR A 147 5.47 -8.32 -9.66
N ALA A 148 6.06 -8.83 -8.59
CA ALA A 148 5.61 -10.05 -7.93
C ALA A 148 5.69 -9.87 -6.41
N ALA A 149 4.60 -10.23 -5.72
CA ALA A 149 4.46 -10.01 -4.29
C ALA A 149 3.62 -11.12 -3.63
N PRO A 150 4.13 -11.81 -2.59
CA PRO A 150 3.29 -12.65 -1.75
C PRO A 150 2.17 -11.86 -1.07
N VAL A 151 2.46 -10.61 -0.67
CA VAL A 151 1.50 -9.61 -0.22
C VAL A 151 1.88 -8.27 -0.85
N GLY A 152 0.92 -7.60 -1.46
CA GLY A 152 1.16 -6.31 -2.11
C GLY A 152 -0.04 -5.85 -2.92
N ASP A 153 0.22 -4.93 -3.82
CA ASP A 153 -0.82 -4.08 -4.39
C ASP A 153 -0.94 -4.33 -5.90
N PRO A 154 -2.04 -4.93 -6.38
CA PRO A 154 -2.25 -5.19 -7.79
C PRO A 154 -2.51 -3.89 -8.55
N ALA A 155 -2.37 -3.92 -9.87
CA ALA A 155 -2.62 -2.77 -10.74
C ALA A 155 -4.12 -2.46 -10.91
N ILE A 156 -4.87 -2.29 -9.82
CA ILE A 156 -6.28 -1.93 -9.79
C ILE A 156 -6.54 -1.04 -8.58
N GLY A 157 -7.42 -0.06 -8.76
CA GLY A 157 -7.81 0.87 -7.71
C GLY A 157 -6.96 2.14 -7.70
N PRO A 158 -7.31 3.11 -6.85
CA PRO A 158 -6.48 4.28 -6.61
C PRO A 158 -5.28 3.91 -5.75
N VAL A 159 -4.29 4.81 -5.69
CA VAL A 159 -3.26 4.78 -4.65
C VAL A 159 -3.93 4.61 -3.29
N ALA A 160 -3.51 3.65 -2.48
CA ALA A 160 -4.10 3.44 -1.16
C ALA A 160 -3.90 4.67 -0.27
N PHE A 161 -4.86 4.94 0.61
CA PHE A 161 -4.88 6.18 1.36
C PHE A 161 -3.58 6.50 2.10
N PRO A 162 -2.84 5.56 2.74
CA PRO A 162 -1.61 5.91 3.46
C PRO A 162 -0.52 6.46 2.54
N HIS A 163 -0.59 6.13 1.26
CA HIS A 163 0.34 6.59 0.23
C HIS A 163 -0.12 7.85 -0.50
N ARG A 164 -1.35 8.34 -0.27
CA ARG A 164 -1.82 9.57 -0.90
C ARG A 164 -1.17 10.77 -0.24
N ALA A 165 -0.65 11.71 -1.04
CA ALA A 165 -0.10 12.94 -0.50
C ALA A 165 -1.13 13.74 0.35
N SER A 166 -2.43 13.63 0.04
CA SER A 166 -3.50 14.25 0.81
C SER A 166 -3.75 13.62 2.19
N ALA A 167 -3.21 12.43 2.45
CA ALA A 167 -3.35 11.73 3.73
C ALA A 167 -2.12 11.91 4.64
N ALA A 168 -1.10 12.68 4.19
CA ALA A 168 0.18 12.80 4.88
C ALA A 168 0.07 13.29 6.34
N GLU A 169 -1.02 13.92 6.74
CA GLU A 169 -1.25 14.39 8.12
C GLU A 169 -2.53 13.81 8.74
N LEU A 170 -3.10 12.77 8.13
CA LEU A 170 -4.35 12.17 8.56
C LEU A 170 -4.08 10.79 9.18
N PRO A 171 -4.26 10.63 10.51
CA PRO A 171 -4.05 9.34 11.15
C PRO A 171 -5.20 8.36 10.92
N GLN A 172 -6.36 8.84 10.50
CA GLN A 172 -7.59 8.09 10.28
C GLN A 172 -7.72 7.60 8.83
N ALA A 173 -8.38 6.46 8.65
CA ALA A 173 -8.70 5.95 7.32
C ALA A 173 -9.87 6.77 6.73
N PRO A 174 -9.83 7.19 5.46
CA PRO A 174 -11.00 7.77 4.82
C PRO A 174 -12.18 6.79 4.83
N ILE A 175 -13.41 7.28 4.99
CA ILE A 175 -14.65 6.45 4.97
C ILE A 175 -14.71 5.53 3.74
N THR A 176 -14.12 5.96 2.63
CA THR A 176 -14.13 5.20 1.37
C THR A 176 -13.05 4.14 1.26
N HIS A 177 -12.19 3.95 2.27
CA HIS A 177 -10.99 3.10 2.16
C HIS A 177 -11.34 1.65 1.76
N HIS A 178 -12.27 1.03 2.48
CA HIS A 178 -12.78 -0.32 2.23
C HIS A 178 -13.53 -0.49 0.90
N ILE A 179 -13.86 0.61 0.23
CA ILE A 179 -14.61 0.61 -1.04
C ILE A 179 -13.68 0.88 -2.22
N LEU A 180 -12.73 1.79 -2.07
CA LEU A 180 -11.91 2.28 -3.17
C LEU A 180 -10.55 1.59 -3.24
N ASP A 181 -9.91 1.33 -2.10
CA ASP A 181 -8.54 0.82 -2.03
C ASP A 181 -8.43 -0.49 -1.23
N SER A 182 -9.50 -1.28 -1.20
CA SER A 182 -9.49 -2.62 -0.58
C SER A 182 -8.49 -3.59 -1.21
N THR A 183 -8.06 -3.33 -2.45
CA THR A 183 -7.07 -4.15 -3.15
C THR A 183 -5.64 -3.90 -2.69
N HIS A 184 -5.39 -2.85 -1.89
CA HIS A 184 -4.05 -2.44 -1.47
C HIS A 184 -3.22 -3.56 -0.85
N ILE A 185 -3.88 -4.40 -0.04
CA ILE A 185 -3.29 -5.59 0.58
C ILE A 185 -3.95 -6.80 -0.07
N SER A 186 -3.39 -7.24 -1.19
CA SER A 186 -3.78 -8.47 -1.88
C SER A 186 -2.66 -9.51 -1.81
N PHE A 187 -3.01 -10.77 -2.05
CA PHE A 187 -2.09 -11.89 -1.93
C PHE A 187 -1.74 -12.52 -3.28
N ASN A 188 -0.54 -13.09 -3.37
CA ASN A 188 -0.05 -13.76 -4.58
C ASN A 188 -0.20 -12.88 -5.84
N VAL A 189 0.24 -11.63 -5.73
CA VAL A 189 0.12 -10.63 -6.78
C VAL A 189 1.23 -10.85 -7.81
N VAL A 190 0.84 -10.92 -9.08
CA VAL A 190 1.76 -10.80 -10.21
C VAL A 190 1.19 -9.78 -11.17
N THR A 191 1.98 -8.74 -11.45
CA THR A 191 1.63 -7.67 -12.38
C THR A 191 2.66 -7.62 -13.50
N VAL A 192 2.20 -7.53 -14.74
CA VAL A 192 3.05 -7.23 -15.89
C VAL A 192 2.54 -5.97 -16.54
N GLY A 193 3.44 -5.05 -16.85
CA GLY A 193 3.06 -3.83 -17.52
C GLY A 193 4.13 -3.30 -18.46
N ALA A 194 3.71 -2.36 -19.30
CA ALA A 194 4.56 -1.69 -20.26
C ALA A 194 4.17 -0.22 -20.38
N VAL A 195 5.18 0.63 -20.49
CA VAL A 195 5.05 2.07 -20.66
C VAL A 195 5.42 2.45 -22.09
N TRP A 196 4.56 3.16 -22.78
CA TRP A 196 4.78 3.68 -24.13
C TRP A 196 4.41 5.17 -24.16
N ASN A 197 5.42 6.04 -24.07
CA ASN A 197 5.26 7.50 -23.97
C ASN A 197 4.36 7.90 -22.78
N LEU A 198 3.11 8.29 -23.07
CA LEU A 198 2.10 8.72 -22.11
C LEU A 198 1.11 7.60 -21.76
N LEU A 199 1.30 6.39 -22.29
CA LEU A 199 0.40 5.26 -22.07
C LEU A 199 1.09 4.22 -21.20
N THR A 200 0.44 3.80 -20.12
CA THR A 200 0.79 2.60 -19.36
C THR A 200 -0.31 1.58 -19.56
N ILE A 201 0.07 0.36 -19.95
CA ILE A 201 -0.83 -0.80 -20.01
C ILE A 201 -0.27 -1.83 -19.03
N GLU A 202 -1.11 -2.30 -18.14
CA GLU A 202 -0.72 -3.25 -17.11
C GLU A 202 -1.85 -4.24 -16.82
N GLY A 203 -1.50 -5.43 -16.38
CA GLY A 203 -2.45 -6.45 -15.99
C GLY A 203 -1.95 -7.21 -14.78
N SER A 204 -2.87 -7.54 -13.88
CA SER A 204 -2.56 -8.20 -12.61
C SER A 204 -3.36 -9.47 -12.42
N ALA A 205 -2.69 -10.51 -11.93
CA ALA A 205 -3.30 -11.69 -11.35
C ALA A 205 -3.08 -11.67 -9.83
N PHE A 206 -4.15 -11.85 -9.05
CA PHE A 206 -4.06 -11.79 -7.59
C PHE A 206 -5.19 -12.57 -6.89
N HIS A 207 -4.97 -12.82 -5.60
CA HIS A 207 -5.96 -13.25 -4.63
C HIS A 207 -6.41 -12.03 -3.82
N GLY A 208 -7.64 -11.57 -4.05
CA GLY A 208 -8.17 -10.33 -3.49
C GLY A 208 -9.22 -10.54 -2.40
N HIS A 209 -9.11 -11.64 -1.66
CA HIS A 209 -9.87 -11.79 -0.42
C HIS A 209 -9.18 -10.92 0.65
N GLU A 210 -9.97 -10.33 1.54
CA GLU A 210 -9.45 -9.56 2.66
C GLU A 210 -8.58 -10.46 3.57
N PRO A 211 -7.54 -9.90 4.22
CA PRO A 211 -6.77 -10.65 5.21
C PRO A 211 -7.65 -11.22 6.32
N ASP A 212 -7.19 -12.30 6.95
CA ASP A 212 -7.87 -12.81 8.14
C ASP A 212 -7.62 -11.91 9.37
N GLU A 213 -8.13 -12.31 10.53
CA GLU A 213 -7.96 -11.51 11.74
C GLU A 213 -6.58 -11.66 12.42
N ASN A 214 -5.72 -12.53 11.91
CA ASN A 214 -4.37 -12.76 12.40
C ASN A 214 -3.35 -11.87 11.69
N ARG A 215 -3.27 -10.63 12.16
CA ARG A 215 -2.47 -9.55 11.57
C ARG A 215 -0.94 -9.71 11.62
N TRP A 216 -0.40 -10.88 11.93
CA TRP A 216 1.03 -11.10 12.17
C TRP A 216 1.72 -11.99 11.14
N ASN A 217 0.97 -12.63 10.25
CA ASN A 217 1.47 -13.55 9.24
C ASN A 217 1.20 -12.99 7.83
N ILE A 218 1.38 -13.84 6.81
CA ILE A 218 1.02 -13.55 5.43
C ILE A 218 0.04 -14.64 5.03
N ASP A 219 -1.26 -14.35 5.10
CA ASP A 219 -2.30 -15.21 4.56
C ASP A 219 -3.43 -14.36 3.98
N GLY A 220 -4.06 -14.87 2.93
CA GLY A 220 -5.16 -14.19 2.26
C GLY A 220 -6.52 -14.75 2.63
N GLY A 221 -6.68 -15.26 3.85
CA GLY A 221 -7.87 -16.01 4.29
C GLY A 221 -7.90 -17.48 3.90
#